data_AF-A0A953E3R7-F1
#
_entry.id   AF-A0A953E3R7-F1
#
_cell.length_a   1.000
_cell.length_b   1.000
_cell.length_c   1.000
_cell.angle_alpha   90.00
_cell.angle_beta   90.00
_cell.angle_gamma   90.00
#
_symmetry.space_group_name_H-M   'P 1'
#
loop_
_entity.id
_entity.type
_entity.pdbx_description
1 polymer ?
#
loop_
_entity_poly.entity_id
_entity_poly.type
_entity_poly.pdbx_seq_one_letter_code
_entity_poly.pdbx_strand_id
1 'polypeptide(L)'
;MDFAYSERVEQLRARLLAFMDEHIYPNEPVYNRQLAEAADRWQPVPIVEELKPKAKAAGLWNLFLPDSEHGAGLTNLEYAPLAEIMGRVPWASEVFNCSAPDTGNMETIERYGTPEQKERWLKPLLEGKIRSCFAMTE
;
A
#
# COMPACT_ATOMS: atom_id res chain seq x y z
N MET A 1 22.81 -12.07 20.06
CA MET A 1 21.50 -11.68 19.52
C MET A 1 21.77 -11.08 18.16
N ASP A 2 21.13 -11.61 17.12
CA ASP A 2 21.26 -11.10 15.75
C ASP A 2 20.10 -10.14 15.49
N PHE A 3 20.42 -8.94 15.02
CA PHE A 3 19.47 -7.87 14.71
C PHE A 3 19.42 -7.54 13.23
N ALA A 4 20.18 -8.27 12.40
CA ALA A 4 20.16 -8.09 10.96
C ALA A 4 18.80 -8.49 10.39
N TYR A 5 18.39 -7.82 9.31
CA TYR A 5 17.24 -8.24 8.54
C TYR A 5 17.57 -9.48 7.70
N SER A 6 16.56 -10.27 7.37
CA SER A 6 16.73 -11.37 6.42
C SER A 6 17.10 -10.85 5.04
N GLU A 7 17.76 -11.67 4.22
CA GLU A 7 18.11 -11.32 2.84
C GLU A 7 16.87 -10.89 2.03
N ARG A 8 15.74 -11.59 2.25
CA ARG A 8 14.44 -11.26 1.67
C ARG A 8 14.01 -9.82 1.99
N VAL A 9 14.12 -9.42 3.25
CA VAL A 9 13.78 -8.07 3.70
C VAL A 9 14.74 -7.05 3.10
N GLU A 10 16.04 -7.33 3.06
CA GLU A 10 17.01 -6.40 2.46
C GLU A 10 16.74 -6.18 0.97
N GLN A 11 16.40 -7.23 0.22
CA GLN A 11 16.03 -7.11 -1.19
C GLN A 11 14.76 -6.25 -1.39
N LEU A 12 13.73 -6.44 -0.54
CA LEU A 12 12.52 -5.63 -0.58
C LEU A 12 12.79 -4.18 -0.19
N ARG A 13 13.59 -3.93 0.84
CA ARG A 13 14.02 -2.59 1.25
C ARG A 13 14.76 -1.89 0.12
N ALA A 14 15.70 -2.56 -0.54
CA ALA A 14 16.45 -1.99 -1.64
C ALA A 14 15.55 -1.60 -2.82
N ARG A 15 14.61 -2.48 -3.22
CA ARG A 15 13.62 -2.18 -4.26
C ARG A 15 12.71 -1.02 -3.89
N LEU A 16 12.25 -1.00 -2.63
CA LEU A 16 11.38 0.05 -2.14
C LEU A 16 12.11 1.40 -2.10
N LEU A 17 13.33 1.46 -1.58
CA LEU A 17 14.16 2.67 -1.58
C LEU A 17 14.41 3.18 -3.00
N ALA A 18 14.77 2.30 -3.93
CA ALA A 18 14.94 2.67 -5.33
C ALA A 18 13.64 3.24 -5.94
N PHE A 19 12.49 2.61 -5.65
CA PHE A 19 11.18 3.11 -6.09
C PHE A 19 10.86 4.49 -5.48
N MET A 20 11.19 4.69 -4.20
CA MET A 20 11.01 5.99 -3.54
C MET A 20 11.83 7.08 -4.24
N ASP A 21 13.11 6.80 -4.53
CA ASP A 21 14.04 7.71 -5.21
C ASP A 21 13.64 8.02 -6.65
N GLU A 22 13.15 7.02 -7.40
CA GLU A 22 12.81 7.17 -8.81
C GLU A 22 11.41 7.77 -9.03
N HIS A 23 10.45 7.47 -8.14
CA HIS A 23 9.05 7.72 -8.42
C HIS A 23 8.31 8.49 -7.33
N ILE A 24 8.71 8.43 -6.06
CA ILE A 24 7.96 9.09 -4.98
C ILE A 24 8.52 10.50 -4.76
N TYR A 25 9.78 10.62 -4.34
CA TYR A 25 10.37 11.93 -4.01
C TYR A 25 10.33 12.93 -5.17
N PRO A 26 10.65 12.54 -6.43
CA PRO A 26 10.58 13.48 -7.56
C PRO A 26 9.15 13.96 -7.88
N ASN A 27 8.12 13.20 -7.50
CA ASN A 27 6.72 13.50 -7.79
C ASN A 27 6.00 14.21 -6.65
N GLU A 28 6.62 14.49 -5.51
CA GLU A 28 6.00 15.30 -4.45
C GLU A 28 5.50 16.67 -4.94
N PRO A 29 6.23 17.44 -5.77
CA PRO A 29 5.70 18.68 -6.34
C PRO A 29 4.51 18.47 -7.28
N VAL A 30 4.48 17.35 -8.01
CA VAL A 30 3.35 16.98 -8.89
C VAL A 30 2.12 16.65 -8.06
N TYR A 31 2.27 15.82 -7.03
CA TYR A 31 1.22 15.47 -6.08
C TYR A 31 0.60 16.72 -5.46
N ASN A 32 1.44 17.62 -4.90
CA ASN A 32 0.96 18.83 -4.24
C ASN A 32 0.21 19.77 -5.19
N ARG A 33 0.69 19.90 -6.42
CA ARG A 33 0.02 20.70 -7.46
C ARG A 33 -1.31 20.09 -7.87
N GLN A 34 -1.35 18.80 -8.18
CA GLN A 34 -2.59 18.10 -8.57
C GLN A 34 -3.63 18.16 -7.45
N LEU A 35 -3.21 18.04 -6.20
CA LEU A 35 -4.10 18.19 -5.03
C LEU A 35 -4.64 19.62 -4.90
N ALA A 36 -3.80 20.65 -5.13
CA ALA A 36 -4.20 22.05 -5.04
C ALA A 36 -5.11 22.50 -6.19
N GLU A 37 -4.93 21.93 -7.38
CA GLU A 37 -5.70 22.23 -8.59
C GLU A 37 -6.97 21.37 -8.73
N ALA A 38 -7.16 20.36 -7.87
CA ALA A 38 -8.30 19.48 -7.92
C ALA A 38 -9.61 20.27 -7.74
N ALA A 39 -10.53 20.15 -8.71
CA ALA A 39 -11.86 20.74 -8.62
C ALA A 39 -12.66 20.18 -7.43
N ASP A 40 -12.38 18.93 -7.05
CA ASP A 40 -12.88 18.29 -5.85
C ASP A 40 -11.71 17.67 -5.08
N ARG A 41 -11.47 18.19 -3.88
CA ARG A 41 -10.39 17.75 -2.97
C ARG A 41 -10.55 16.31 -2.47
N TRP A 42 -11.70 15.70 -2.69
CA TRP A 42 -12.02 14.33 -2.24
C TRP A 42 -11.79 13.27 -3.32
N GLN A 43 -11.28 13.66 -4.49
CA GLN A 43 -10.94 12.73 -5.56
C GLN A 43 -9.53 12.15 -5.39
N PRO A 44 -9.28 10.94 -5.89
CA PRO A 44 -7.92 10.39 -5.96
C PRO A 44 -6.96 11.33 -6.71
N VAL A 45 -5.75 11.48 -6.18
CA VAL A 45 -4.74 12.31 -6.84
C VAL A 45 -4.16 11.54 -8.04
N PRO A 46 -4.21 12.06 -9.28
CA PRO A 46 -3.88 11.29 -10.49
C PRO A 46 -2.50 10.61 -10.45
N ILE A 47 -1.47 11.29 -9.92
CA ILE A 47 -0.12 10.73 -9.83
C ILE A 47 -0.07 9.46 -8.96
N VAL A 48 -0.91 9.35 -7.93
CA VAL A 48 -0.98 8.16 -7.09
C VAL A 48 -1.50 6.97 -7.92
N GLU A 49 -2.56 7.17 -8.70
CA GLU A 49 -3.12 6.14 -9.58
C GLU A 49 -2.15 5.73 -10.71
N GLU A 50 -1.39 6.68 -11.26
CA GLU A 50 -0.37 6.41 -12.28
C GLU A 50 0.81 5.58 -11.75
N LEU A 51 1.12 5.69 -10.46
CA LEU A 51 2.23 4.97 -9.83
C LEU A 51 1.86 3.57 -9.35
N LYS A 52 0.59 3.29 -9.02
CA LYS A 52 0.12 1.96 -8.58
C LYS A 52 0.51 0.83 -9.54
N PRO A 53 0.29 0.92 -10.88
CA PRO A 53 0.73 -0.12 -11.81
C PRO A 53 2.25 -0.34 -11.82
N LYS A 54 3.04 0.72 -11.64
CA LYS A 54 4.52 0.62 -11.56
C LYS A 54 4.94 -0.11 -10.30
N ALA A 55 4.36 0.22 -9.15
CA ALA A 55 4.61 -0.47 -7.88
C ALA A 55 4.26 -1.95 -7.96
N LYS A 56 3.12 -2.28 -8.59
CA LYS A 56 2.70 -3.67 -8.82
C LYS A 56 3.67 -4.42 -9.74
N ALA A 57 4.09 -3.83 -10.85
CA ALA A 57 5.09 -4.41 -11.75
C ALA A 57 6.46 -4.58 -11.05
N ALA A 58 6.81 -3.65 -10.17
CA ALA A 58 7.98 -3.70 -9.32
C ALA A 58 7.83 -4.65 -8.13
N GLY A 59 6.75 -5.44 -8.02
CA GLY A 59 6.54 -6.43 -6.95
C GLY A 59 6.43 -5.83 -5.54
N LEU A 60 6.03 -4.56 -5.43
CA LEU A 60 5.86 -3.82 -4.18
C LEU A 60 4.36 -3.61 -3.91
N TRP A 61 3.59 -4.69 -3.82
CA TRP A 61 2.12 -4.63 -3.74
C TRP A 61 1.57 -5.56 -2.66
N ASN A 62 0.57 -5.10 -1.90
CA ASN A 62 -0.05 -5.86 -0.80
C ASN A 62 0.97 -6.42 0.21
N LEU A 63 2.05 -5.66 0.49
CA LEU A 63 3.15 -6.11 1.35
C LEU A 63 2.71 -6.34 2.81
N PHE A 64 1.57 -5.77 3.20
CA PHE A 64 1.07 -5.78 4.57
C PHE A 64 0.38 -7.09 4.98
N LEU A 65 -0.11 -7.89 4.02
CA LEU A 65 -1.01 -9.00 4.31
C LEU A 65 -0.21 -10.28 4.62
N PRO A 66 -0.16 -10.75 5.90
CA PRO A 66 0.53 -11.98 6.27
C PRO A 66 -0.32 -13.21 5.90
N ASP A 67 0.33 -14.36 5.74
CA ASP A 67 -0.30 -15.69 5.68
C ASP A 67 -1.53 -15.81 4.76
N SER A 68 -1.50 -15.13 3.61
CA SER A 68 -2.54 -15.18 2.57
C SER A 68 -1.90 -15.37 1.20
N GLU A 69 -2.55 -16.16 0.33
CA GLU A 69 -2.17 -16.30 -1.08
C GLU A 69 -2.26 -14.98 -1.87
N HIS A 70 -2.90 -13.97 -1.27
CA HIS A 70 -3.13 -12.65 -1.87
C HIS A 70 -2.13 -11.57 -1.43
N GLY A 71 -1.26 -11.89 -0.47
CA GLY A 71 -0.28 -10.99 0.13
C GLY A 71 1.16 -11.39 -0.16
N ALA A 72 2.09 -10.61 0.37
CA ALA A 72 3.51 -10.96 0.30
C ALA A 72 3.92 -12.05 1.29
N GLY A 73 3.11 -12.40 2.30
CA GLY A 73 3.46 -13.40 3.31
C GLY A 73 4.69 -13.00 4.13
N LEU A 74 4.74 -11.73 4.52
CA LEU A 74 5.76 -11.18 5.42
C LEU A 74 5.27 -11.31 6.86
N THR A 75 6.16 -11.66 7.77
CA THR A 75 5.89 -11.51 9.20
C THR A 75 5.84 -10.02 9.57
N ASN A 76 5.26 -9.70 10.73
CA ASN A 76 5.25 -8.32 11.24
C ASN A 76 6.66 -7.71 11.34
N LEU A 77 7.66 -8.52 11.73
CA LEU A 77 9.05 -8.07 11.84
C LEU A 77 9.65 -7.75 10.47
N GLU A 78 9.28 -8.51 9.43
CA GLU A 78 9.75 -8.28 8.07
C GLU A 78 9.04 -7.09 7.39
N TYR A 79 7.76 -6.87 7.70
CA TYR A 79 6.99 -5.76 7.13
C TYR A 79 7.31 -4.40 7.79
N ALA A 80 7.61 -4.38 9.09
CA ALA A 80 7.89 -3.15 9.85
C ALA A 80 8.90 -2.19 9.17
N PRO A 81 10.09 -2.61 8.72
CA PRO A 81 11.03 -1.70 8.05
C PRO A 81 10.53 -1.22 6.68
N LEU A 82 9.66 -1.97 6.00
CA LEU A 82 9.04 -1.55 4.75
C LEU A 82 7.99 -0.47 5.01
N ALA A 83 7.18 -0.64 6.06
CA ALA A 83 6.22 0.37 6.52
C ALA A 83 6.91 1.67 6.93
N GLU A 84 8.08 1.59 7.58
CA GLU A 84 8.90 2.77 7.88
C GLU A 84 9.29 3.55 6.61
N ILE A 85 9.77 2.85 5.57
CA ILE A 85 10.17 3.48 4.31
C ILE A 85 8.96 4.13 3.61
N MET A 86 7.83 3.41 3.50
CA MET A 86 6.60 3.95 2.91
C MET A 86 6.06 5.15 3.70
N GLY A 87 6.24 5.15 5.03
CA GLY A 87 5.80 6.23 5.92
C GLY A 87 6.59 7.53 5.79
N ARG A 88 7.71 7.56 5.05
CA ARG A 88 8.51 8.77 4.84
C ARG A 88 7.77 9.86 4.05
N VAL A 89 6.79 9.46 3.24
CA VAL A 89 5.94 10.37 2.45
C VAL A 89 4.47 10.01 2.70
N PRO A 90 3.60 10.97 3.13
CA PRO A 90 2.26 10.66 3.63
C PRO A 90 1.34 9.87 2.67
N TRP A 91 1.53 10.04 1.36
CA TRP A 91 0.71 9.40 0.33
C TRP A 91 1.35 8.14 -0.28
N ALA A 92 2.59 7.80 0.07
CA ALA A 92 3.33 6.74 -0.60
C ALA A 92 2.77 5.35 -0.31
N SER A 93 2.29 5.08 0.91
CA SER A 93 1.69 3.77 1.24
C SER A 93 0.52 3.40 0.33
N GLU A 94 -0.22 4.37 -0.21
CA GLU A 94 -1.32 4.12 -1.14
C GLU A 94 -0.81 3.60 -2.50
N VAL A 95 0.35 4.05 -2.96
CA VAL A 95 0.98 3.59 -4.20
C VAL A 95 1.29 2.08 -4.15
N PHE A 96 1.54 1.54 -2.96
CA PHE A 96 1.86 0.12 -2.73
C PHE A 96 0.65 -0.71 -2.26
N ASN A 97 -0.55 -0.12 -2.24
CA ASN A 97 -1.77 -0.68 -1.67
C ASN A 97 -1.66 -1.07 -0.18
N CYS A 98 -0.84 -0.31 0.56
CA CYS A 98 -0.50 -0.50 1.96
C CYS A 98 -1.02 0.64 2.86
N SER A 99 -1.98 1.44 2.39
CA SER A 99 -2.55 2.57 3.14
C SER A 99 -3.73 2.16 4.03
N ALA A 100 -3.78 2.71 5.24
CA ALA A 100 -5.00 2.74 6.03
C ALA A 100 -6.10 3.59 5.32
N PRO A 101 -7.39 3.29 5.55
CA PRO A 101 -7.93 2.19 6.35
C PRO A 101 -8.02 0.85 5.59
N ASP A 102 -7.66 0.82 4.30
CA ASP A 102 -7.91 -0.35 3.45
C ASP A 102 -7.19 -1.60 3.90
N THR A 103 -5.95 -1.48 4.40
CA THR A 103 -5.20 -2.65 4.90
C THR A 103 -5.97 -3.39 6.00
N GLY A 104 -6.45 -2.66 7.02
CA GLY A 104 -7.23 -3.24 8.11
C GLY A 104 -8.59 -3.79 7.65
N ASN A 105 -9.22 -3.14 6.68
CA ASN A 105 -10.47 -3.63 6.10
C ASN A 105 -10.25 -4.91 5.26
N MET A 106 -9.16 -4.97 4.48
CA MET A 106 -8.75 -6.16 3.73
C MET A 106 -8.43 -7.31 4.68
N GLU A 107 -7.65 -7.08 5.75
CA GLU A 107 -7.38 -8.09 6.79
C GLU A 107 -8.66 -8.62 7.43
N THR A 108 -9.62 -7.74 7.71
CA THR A 108 -10.91 -8.09 8.31
C THR A 108 -11.73 -8.98 7.39
N ILE A 109 -11.88 -8.59 6.12
CA ILE A 109 -12.66 -9.37 5.14
C ILE A 109 -11.93 -10.69 4.82
N GLU A 110 -10.60 -10.68 4.74
CA GLU A 110 -9.84 -11.91 4.50
C GLU A 110 -10.02 -12.92 5.64
N ARG A 111 -10.02 -12.45 6.89
CA ARG A 111 -10.14 -13.33 8.05
C ARG A 111 -11.57 -13.77 8.35
N TYR A 112 -12.55 -12.90 8.15
CA TYR A 112 -13.92 -13.09 8.64
C TYR A 112 -15.00 -13.05 7.57
N GLY A 113 -14.67 -12.66 6.33
CA GLY A 113 -15.63 -12.52 5.25
C GLY A 113 -16.09 -13.86 4.67
N THR A 114 -17.35 -13.94 4.26
CA THR A 114 -17.88 -15.07 3.48
C THR A 114 -17.24 -15.12 2.08
N PRO A 115 -17.28 -16.25 1.36
CA PRO A 115 -16.78 -16.32 -0.01
C PRO A 115 -17.35 -15.23 -0.93
N GLU A 116 -18.64 -14.91 -0.79
CA GLU A 116 -19.30 -13.87 -1.58
C GLU A 116 -18.80 -12.46 -1.21
N GLN A 117 -18.53 -12.21 0.07
CA GLN A 117 -17.95 -10.94 0.52
C GLN A 117 -16.51 -10.79 0.03
N LYS A 118 -15.73 -11.87 0.03
CA LYS A 118 -14.36 -11.86 -0.50
C LYS A 118 -14.33 -11.58 -1.99
N GLU A 119 -15.16 -12.26 -2.78
CA GLU A 119 -15.22 -12.02 -4.23
C GLU A 119 -15.72 -10.60 -4.54
N ARG A 120 -16.74 -10.12 -3.83
CA ARG A 120 -17.34 -8.81 -4.10
C ARG A 120 -16.48 -7.63 -3.63
N TRP A 121 -15.80 -7.76 -2.49
CA TRP A 121 -15.16 -6.61 -1.82
C TRP A 121 -13.66 -6.77 -1.65
N LEU A 122 -13.18 -7.93 -1.16
CA LEU A 122 -11.76 -8.14 -0.92
C LEU A 122 -10.96 -8.12 -2.23
N LYS A 123 -11.42 -8.83 -3.25
CA LYS A 123 -10.71 -8.92 -4.53
C LYS A 123 -10.54 -7.55 -5.20
N PRO A 124 -11.56 -6.69 -5.34
CA PRO A 124 -11.35 -5.33 -5.85
C PRO A 124 -10.42 -4.46 -4.99
N LEU A 125 -10.43 -4.62 -3.65
CA LEU A 125 -9.50 -3.93 -2.76
C LEU A 125 -8.05 -4.40 -2.95
N LEU A 126 -7.82 -5.71 -3.04
CA LEU A 126 -6.50 -6.30 -3.32
C LEU A 126 -5.98 -5.91 -4.70
N GLU A 127 -6.88 -5.66 -5.65
CA GLU A 127 -6.57 -5.16 -6.99
C GLU A 127 -6.33 -3.64 -7.04
N GLY A 128 -6.62 -2.91 -5.96
CA GLY A 128 -6.50 -1.44 -5.87
C GLY A 128 -7.55 -0.69 -6.70
N LYS A 129 -8.67 -1.33 -7.05
CA LYS A 129 -9.73 -0.75 -7.92
C LYS A 129 -10.78 0.04 -7.16
N ILE A 130 -10.92 -0.22 -5.86
CA ILE A 130 -11.82 0.50 -4.97
C ILE A 130 -11.08 0.90 -3.70
N ARG A 131 -11.65 1.86 -2.98
CA ARG A 131 -11.25 2.30 -1.65
C ARG A 131 -12.33 1.93 -0.65
N SER A 132 -11.98 1.85 0.63
CA SER A 132 -12.91 1.62 1.73
C SER A 132 -12.76 2.66 2.83
N CYS A 133 -13.72 2.70 3.74
CA CYS A 133 -13.67 3.49 4.97
C CYS A 133 -13.98 2.61 6.18
N PHE A 134 -13.58 3.05 7.36
CA PHE A 134 -13.97 2.42 8.62
C PHE A 134 -14.69 3.47 9.48
N ALA A 135 -16.00 3.30 9.64
CA ALA A 135 -16.85 4.24 10.36
C ALA A 135 -17.13 3.69 11.77
N MET A 136 -16.37 4.20 12.76
CA MET A 136 -16.48 3.79 14.16
C MET A 136 -16.65 4.98 15.12
N THR A 137 -15.99 6.11 14.86
CA THR A 137 -16.07 7.31 15.71
C THR A 137 -17.43 8.00 15.53
N GLU A 138 -18.04 8.41 16.65
CA GLU A 138 -19.28 9.19 16.74
C GLU A 138 -19.02 10.60 17.31
#